data_AF-A0A1A8P7E8-F1
#
_entry.id   AF-A0A1A8P7E8-F1
#
_cell.length_a   1.000
_cell.length_b   1.000
_cell.length_c   1.000
_cell.angle_alpha   90.00
_cell.angle_beta   90.00
_cell.angle_gamma   90.00
#
_symmetry.space_group_name_H-M   'P 1'
#
loop_
_entity.id
_entity.type
_entity.pdbx_description
1 polymer ?
#
loop_
_entity_poly.entity_id
_entity_poly.type
_entity_poly.pdbx_seq_one_letter_code
_entity_poly.pdbx_strand_id
1 'polypeptide(L)'
;MWSLLSTLTILCIQMLLVMCNPLQQVLGVDGVNFSVHVENQTQVRDTMSRRHHRVYQLYSRTSGKHVQVLGRRISARGEDGDKYAQLVVEADTFGSQVRIRGKETNFYLCMNRRGKLVGKKASNRSADCVFVEMVLENH
;
A
#
# COMPACT_ATOMS: atom_id res chain seq x y z
N MET A 1 -65.64 14.69 9.16
CA MET A 1 -64.67 15.81 9.24
C MET A 1 -63.25 15.34 9.57
N TRP A 2 -63.04 14.36 10.46
CA TRP A 2 -61.68 13.90 10.85
C TRP A 2 -60.91 13.12 9.77
N SER A 3 -61.60 12.41 8.88
CA SER A 3 -60.98 11.66 7.77
C SER A 3 -60.30 12.55 6.73
N LEU A 4 -60.89 13.71 6.42
CA LEU A 4 -60.35 14.69 5.47
C LEU A 4 -59.10 15.39 5.99
N LEU A 5 -59.04 15.65 7.30
CA LEU A 5 -57.86 16.21 7.98
C LEU A 5 -56.69 15.21 7.97
N SER A 6 -56.97 13.92 8.15
CA SER A 6 -55.96 12.87 8.10
C SER A 6 -55.39 12.65 6.69
N THR A 7 -56.22 12.72 5.65
CA THR A 7 -55.73 12.62 4.27
C THR A 7 -54.86 13.83 3.89
N LEU A 8 -55.20 15.02 4.39
CA LEU A 8 -54.45 16.24 4.12
C LEU A 8 -53.07 16.23 4.80
N THR A 9 -52.98 15.73 6.03
CA THR A 9 -51.68 15.59 6.73
C THR A 9 -50.79 14.55 6.07
N ILE A 10 -51.35 13.43 5.61
CA ILE A 10 -50.60 12.40 4.86
C ILE A 10 -50.05 12.98 3.54
N LEU A 11 -50.87 13.73 2.80
CA LEU A 11 -50.44 14.41 1.56
C LEU A 11 -49.32 15.43 1.83
N CYS A 12 -49.43 16.22 2.90
CA CYS A 12 -48.36 17.15 3.30
C CYS A 12 -47.05 16.43 3.64
N ILE A 13 -47.11 15.30 4.36
CA ILE A 13 -45.93 14.49 4.70
C ILE A 13 -45.31 13.87 3.45
N GLN A 14 -46.13 13.36 2.52
CA GLN A 14 -45.66 12.83 1.23
C GLN A 14 -44.99 13.93 0.39
N MET A 15 -45.56 15.12 0.32
CA MET A 15 -44.96 16.26 -0.38
C MET A 15 -43.64 16.72 0.27
N LEU A 16 -43.56 16.73 1.59
CA LEU A 16 -42.31 17.02 2.33
C LEU A 16 -41.22 15.99 2.03
N LEU A 17 -41.55 14.70 1.99
CA LEU A 17 -40.60 13.64 1.63
C LEU A 17 -40.14 13.75 0.16
N VAL A 18 -41.05 14.08 -0.76
CA VAL A 18 -40.72 14.29 -2.19
C VAL A 18 -39.78 15.50 -2.38
N MET A 19 -39.98 16.59 -1.63
CA MET A 19 -39.10 17.77 -1.68
C MET A 19 -37.76 17.56 -0.96
N CYS A 20 -37.64 16.55 -0.08
CA CYS A 20 -36.39 16.20 0.60
C CYS A 20 -35.48 15.30 -0.26
N ASN A 21 -36.04 14.50 -1.18
CA ASN A 21 -35.30 13.64 -2.10
C ASN A 21 -34.25 14.37 -2.98
N PRO A 22 -34.52 15.55 -3.59
CA PRO A 22 -33.50 16.24 -4.38
C PRO A 22 -32.36 16.81 -3.52
N LEU A 23 -32.58 17.07 -2.22
CA LEU A 23 -31.53 17.51 -1.30
C LEU A 23 -30.57 16.37 -0.92
N GLN A 24 -31.06 15.13 -0.87
CA GLN A 24 -30.26 13.95 -0.56
C GLN A 24 -29.33 13.56 -1.71
N GLN A 25 -29.68 13.91 -2.96
CA GLN A 25 -28.85 13.66 -4.14
C GLN A 25 -27.66 14.64 -4.28
N VAL A 26 -27.72 15.83 -3.66
CA VAL A 26 -26.62 16.82 -3.74
C VAL A 26 -25.46 16.49 -2.79
N LEU A 27 -25.71 15.75 -1.70
CA LEU A 27 -24.68 15.33 -0.75
C LEU A 27 -24.08 13.94 -1.04
N GLY A 28 -24.68 13.18 -1.96
CA GLY A 28 -24.14 11.91 -2.44
C GLY A 28 -23.16 12.13 -3.58
N VAL A 29 -21.93 12.59 -3.27
CA VAL A 29 -20.80 12.42 -4.22
C VAL A 29 -20.39 10.95 -4.17
N ASP A 30 -21.26 10.08 -4.67
CA ASP A 30 -20.92 8.69 -4.93
C ASP A 30 -20.07 8.67 -6.21
N GLY A 31 -18.79 8.33 -6.07
CA GLY A 31 -17.91 8.06 -7.21
C GLY A 31 -16.81 9.09 -7.47
N VAL A 32 -16.09 9.54 -6.44
CA VAL A 32 -14.79 10.18 -6.68
C VAL A 32 -13.83 9.11 -7.23
N ASN A 33 -13.46 9.25 -8.50
CA ASN A 33 -12.49 8.35 -9.11
C ASN A 33 -11.06 8.74 -8.70
N PHE A 34 -10.45 7.92 -7.84
CA PHE A 34 -9.05 8.10 -7.43
C PHE A 34 -8.03 7.49 -8.41
N SER A 35 -8.45 6.80 -9.48
CA SER A 35 -7.53 6.13 -10.42
C SER A 35 -6.48 7.09 -10.97
N VAL A 36 -6.91 8.28 -11.42
CA VAL A 36 -6.04 9.32 -11.96
C VAL A 36 -5.04 9.82 -10.91
N HIS A 37 -5.49 9.98 -9.66
CA HIS A 37 -4.60 10.40 -8.57
C HIS A 37 -3.56 9.32 -8.27
N VAL A 38 -3.99 8.07 -8.15
CA VAL A 38 -3.13 6.93 -7.85
C VAL A 38 -2.10 6.73 -8.97
N GLU A 39 -2.51 6.77 -10.24
CA GLU A 39 -1.61 6.64 -11.40
C GLU A 39 -0.52 7.73 -11.40
N ASN A 40 -0.91 8.98 -11.18
CA ASN A 40 0.04 10.10 -11.11
C ASN A 40 1.01 9.96 -9.92
N GLN A 41 0.51 9.58 -8.75
CA GLN A 41 1.35 9.40 -7.56
C GLN A 41 2.23 8.15 -7.62
N THR A 42 1.86 7.12 -8.40
CA THR A 42 2.66 5.88 -8.54
C THR A 42 4.01 6.12 -9.22
N GLN A 43 4.13 7.17 -10.05
CA GLN A 43 5.36 7.49 -10.77
C GLN A 43 6.43 8.16 -9.90
N VAL A 44 6.03 8.72 -8.76
CA VAL A 44 6.91 9.48 -7.88
C VAL A 44 6.84 8.87 -6.48
N ARG A 45 7.95 8.94 -5.76
CA ARG A 45 7.95 8.56 -4.35
C ARG A 45 7.03 9.49 -3.54
N ASP A 46 6.21 8.91 -2.68
CA ASP A 46 5.38 9.67 -1.76
C ASP A 46 6.22 10.16 -0.57
N THR A 47 6.33 11.48 -0.43
CA THR A 47 7.02 12.14 0.68
C THR A 47 6.08 12.83 1.67
N MET A 48 4.79 12.88 1.36
CA MET A 48 3.80 13.62 2.17
C MET A 48 3.06 12.69 3.13
N SER A 49 2.90 11.42 2.77
CA SER A 49 2.25 10.42 3.62
C SER A 49 3.21 9.79 4.63
N ARG A 50 2.65 9.33 5.75
CA ARG A 50 3.38 8.49 6.72
C ARG A 50 3.73 7.16 6.06
N ARG A 51 5.01 6.79 6.04
CA ARG A 51 5.44 5.50 5.51
C ARG A 51 4.98 4.36 6.42
N HIS A 52 4.21 3.45 5.84
CA HIS A 52 3.89 2.18 6.47
C HIS A 52 5.14 1.29 6.41
N HIS A 53 5.57 0.76 7.56
CA HIS A 53 6.66 -0.20 7.63
C HIS A 53 6.18 -1.53 8.20
N ARG A 54 6.62 -2.62 7.58
CA ARG A 54 6.37 -4.01 8.01
C ARG A 54 7.71 -4.64 8.38
N VAL A 55 7.72 -5.56 9.33
CA VAL A 55 8.95 -6.27 9.73
C VAL A 55 8.70 -7.76 9.60
N TYR A 56 9.45 -8.44 8.71
CA TYR A 56 9.24 -9.87 8.44
C TYR A 56 10.47 -10.60 7.85
N GLN A 57 10.35 -11.93 7.87
CA GLN A 57 11.13 -12.98 7.19
C GLN A 57 10.91 -13.02 5.65
N LEU A 58 11.91 -12.90 4.77
CA LEU A 58 11.72 -13.32 3.35
C LEU A 58 12.27 -14.73 3.14
N TYR A 59 11.38 -15.72 2.99
CA TYR A 59 11.73 -17.10 2.71
C TYR A 59 11.94 -17.34 1.20
N SER A 60 13.03 -18.01 0.82
CA SER A 60 13.28 -18.42 -0.56
C SER A 60 12.85 -19.88 -0.75
N ARG A 61 11.87 -20.09 -1.63
CA ARG A 61 11.37 -21.42 -2.00
C ARG A 61 12.48 -22.34 -2.54
N THR A 62 13.42 -21.79 -3.31
CA THR A 62 14.49 -22.58 -3.94
C THR A 62 15.57 -23.00 -2.94
N SER A 63 16.00 -22.13 -2.03
CA SER A 63 17.04 -22.47 -1.07
C SER A 63 16.51 -23.10 0.22
N GLY A 64 15.21 -22.97 0.49
CA GLY A 64 14.60 -23.40 1.73
C GLY A 64 15.03 -22.58 2.95
N LYS A 65 15.55 -21.37 2.74
CA LYS A 65 16.19 -20.52 3.75
C LYS A 65 15.77 -19.05 3.59
N HIS A 66 16.15 -18.21 4.55
CA HIS A 66 15.78 -16.79 4.58
C HIS A 66 16.81 -15.87 3.91
N VAL A 67 16.30 -14.80 3.29
CA VAL A 67 17.11 -13.72 2.70
C VAL A 67 17.78 -12.91 3.80
N GLN A 68 19.10 -12.78 3.71
CA GLN A 68 19.96 -12.04 4.64
C GLN A 68 20.60 -10.83 3.96
N VAL A 69 20.66 -9.73 4.70
CA VAL A 69 21.38 -8.51 4.29
C VAL A 69 22.65 -8.38 5.13
N LEU A 70 23.77 -8.85 4.59
CA LEU A 70 25.09 -8.90 5.24
C LEU A 70 25.95 -7.70 4.83
N GLY A 71 25.42 -6.49 5.03
CA GLY A 71 26.04 -5.26 4.55
C GLY A 71 25.91 -5.12 3.03
N ARG A 72 27.01 -5.15 2.28
CA ARG A 72 26.99 -5.03 0.80
C ARG A 72 26.58 -6.33 0.09
N ARG A 73 26.66 -7.46 0.78
CA ARG A 73 26.37 -8.79 0.24
C ARG A 73 24.97 -9.22 0.66
N ILE A 74 24.26 -9.83 -0.28
CA ILE A 74 22.94 -10.43 -0.07
C ILE A 74 23.09 -11.94 -0.21
N SER A 75 22.40 -12.69 0.65
CA SER A 75 22.39 -14.16 0.68
C SER A 75 20.97 -14.65 0.94
N ALA A 76 20.66 -15.90 0.59
CA ALA A 76 19.40 -16.57 0.93
C ALA A 76 19.70 -17.89 1.63
N ARG A 77 20.51 -17.83 2.70
CA ARG A 77 21.00 -18.98 3.47
C ARG A 77 20.78 -18.82 4.97
N GLY A 78 19.98 -17.84 5.39
CA GLY A 78 19.70 -17.59 6.79
C GLY A 78 18.77 -18.64 7.37
N GLU A 79 19.04 -19.03 8.61
CA GLU A 79 18.09 -19.82 9.41
C GLU A 79 16.91 -18.95 9.84
N ASP A 80 15.81 -19.59 10.23
CA ASP A 80 14.68 -18.87 10.81
C ASP A 80 15.12 -18.15 12.11
N GLY A 81 14.74 -16.88 12.23
CA GLY A 81 15.09 -16.04 13.37
C GLY A 81 16.49 -15.43 13.32
N ASP A 82 17.27 -15.67 12.25
CA ASP A 82 18.57 -15.00 12.06
C ASP A 82 18.40 -13.47 12.08
N LYS A 83 19.19 -12.79 12.92
CA LYS A 83 19.18 -11.33 13.04
C LYS A 83 19.44 -10.61 11.71
N TYR A 84 20.26 -11.20 10.84
CA TYR A 84 20.56 -10.65 9.51
C TYR A 84 19.45 -10.93 8.48
N ALA A 85 18.53 -11.83 8.79
CA ALA A 85 17.36 -12.14 7.98
C ALA A 85 16.14 -11.28 8.32
N GLN A 86 16.13 -10.55 9.44
CA GLN A 86 15.04 -9.62 9.75
C GLN A 86 15.07 -8.40 8.80
N LEU A 87 13.98 -8.20 8.06
CA LEU A 87 13.83 -7.13 7.09
C LEU A 87 12.77 -6.13 7.53
N VAL A 88 13.06 -4.85 7.33
CA VAL A 88 12.10 -3.74 7.42
C VAL A 88 11.69 -3.39 5.99
N VAL A 89 10.41 -3.51 5.69
CA VAL A 89 9.84 -3.23 4.37
C VAL A 89 8.98 -1.99 4.46
N GLU A 90 9.44 -0.92 3.80
CA GLU A 90 8.82 0.40 3.78
C GLU A 90 8.11 0.60 2.45
N ALA A 91 6.87 1.09 2.47
CA ALA A 91 6.19 1.52 1.23
C ALA A 91 6.86 2.78 0.66
N ASP A 92 7.11 2.79 -0.66
CA ASP A 92 7.66 3.94 -1.39
C ASP A 92 6.55 4.80 -2.01
N THR A 93 5.55 4.16 -2.62
CA THR A 93 4.33 4.78 -3.17
C THR A 93 3.29 3.66 -3.44
N PHE A 94 2.21 3.97 -4.17
CA PHE A 94 1.19 3.02 -4.61
C PHE A 94 1.74 1.90 -5.53
N GLY A 95 0.89 0.93 -5.84
CA GLY A 95 1.24 -0.20 -6.70
C GLY A 95 2.18 -1.20 -6.02
N SER A 96 2.07 -1.34 -4.70
CA SER A 96 2.91 -2.25 -3.89
C SER A 96 4.42 -2.01 -4.07
N GLN A 97 4.81 -0.76 -4.36
CA GLN A 97 6.21 -0.37 -4.46
C GLN A 97 6.82 -0.23 -3.07
N VAL A 98 7.86 -1.01 -2.81
CA VAL A 98 8.48 -1.14 -1.49
C VAL A 98 10.00 -1.02 -1.55
N ARG A 99 10.58 -0.58 -0.44
CA ARG A 99 12.02 -0.62 -0.15
C ARG A 99 12.26 -1.61 0.97
N ILE A 100 13.23 -2.50 0.77
CA ILE A 100 13.55 -3.57 1.72
C ILE A 100 14.89 -3.25 2.37
N ARG A 101 14.92 -3.15 3.70
CA ARG A 101 16.10 -2.80 4.49
C ARG A 101 16.41 -3.91 5.49
N GLY A 102 17.67 -4.31 5.59
CA GLY A 102 18.12 -5.19 6.68
C GLY A 102 18.01 -4.48 8.03
N LYS A 103 17.27 -5.04 8.98
CA LYS A 103 17.05 -4.44 10.30
C LYS A 103 18.35 -4.30 11.09
N GLU A 104 19.18 -5.33 11.08
CA GLU A 104 20.47 -5.35 11.76
C GLU A 104 21.51 -4.42 11.10
N THR A 105 21.62 -4.46 9.76
CA THR A 105 22.73 -3.79 9.06
C THR A 105 22.39 -2.39 8.55
N ASN A 106 21.11 -2.05 8.41
CA ASN A 106 20.63 -0.81 7.82
C ASN A 106 21.01 -0.62 6.34
N PHE A 107 21.36 -1.69 5.65
CA PHE A 107 21.55 -1.68 4.19
C PHE A 107 20.22 -1.98 3.50
N TYR A 108 19.95 -1.26 2.42
CA TYR A 108 18.85 -1.55 1.51
C TYR A 108 19.24 -2.67 0.55
N LEU A 109 18.33 -3.60 0.33
CA LEU A 109 18.37 -4.52 -0.78
C LEU A 109 18.15 -3.71 -2.06
N CYS A 110 19.06 -3.84 -3.03
CA CYS A 110 18.98 -3.15 -4.31
C CYS A 110 19.45 -4.09 -5.42
N MET A 111 19.03 -3.83 -6.65
CA MET A 111 19.51 -4.54 -7.84
C MET A 111 20.42 -3.63 -8.64
N ASN A 112 21.66 -4.06 -8.92
CA ASN A 112 22.54 -3.27 -9.76
C ASN A 112 22.15 -3.38 -11.25
N ARG A 113 22.74 -2.54 -12.11
CA ARG A 113 22.49 -2.57 -13.57
C ARG A 113 22.81 -3.90 -14.26
N ARG A 114 23.53 -4.81 -13.59
CA ARG A 114 23.85 -6.17 -14.09
C ARG A 114 22.84 -7.22 -13.61
N GLY A 115 21.76 -6.82 -12.94
CA GLY A 115 20.76 -7.73 -12.37
C GLY A 115 21.18 -8.41 -11.05
N LYS A 116 22.32 -8.04 -10.47
CA LYS A 116 22.82 -8.63 -9.22
C LYS A 116 22.25 -7.89 -8.01
N LEU A 117 21.71 -8.65 -7.05
CA LEU A 117 21.33 -8.14 -5.73
C LEU A 117 22.56 -7.69 -4.93
N VAL A 118 22.51 -6.47 -4.43
CA VAL A 118 23.56 -5.82 -3.65
C VAL A 118 22.94 -5.05 -2.50
N GLY A 119 23.66 -4.98 -1.38
CA GLY A 119 23.28 -4.10 -0.29
C GLY A 119 23.89 -2.70 -0.47
N LYS A 120 23.08 -1.66 -0.29
CA LYS A 120 23.55 -0.26 -0.31
C LYS A 120 23.18 0.47 0.97
N LYS A 121 24.10 1.29 1.49
CA LYS A 121 23.76 2.26 2.55
C LYS A 121 22.87 3.34 1.95
N ALA A 122 21.98 3.86 2.79
CA ALA A 122 20.92 4.82 2.46
C ALA A 122 21.27 5.79 1.33
N SER A 123 20.71 5.52 0.15
CA SER A 123 20.35 6.55 -0.82
C SER A 123 18.84 6.54 -0.91
N ASN A 124 18.18 7.48 -0.22
CA ASN A 124 16.72 7.64 -0.24
C ASN A 124 16.17 8.01 -1.62
N ARG A 125 16.97 7.96 -2.69
CA ARG A 125 16.59 8.44 -4.03
C ARG A 125 16.75 7.41 -5.13
N SER A 126 17.45 6.30 -4.90
CA SER A 126 17.76 5.40 -6.01
C SER A 126 16.59 4.45 -6.28
N ALA A 127 16.12 4.49 -7.54
CA ALA A 127 15.04 3.62 -8.03
C ALA A 127 15.45 2.14 -8.05
N ASP A 128 16.76 1.88 -8.09
CA ASP A 128 17.33 0.53 -8.09
C ASP A 128 17.19 -0.24 -6.76
N CYS A 129 16.62 0.41 -5.74
CA CYS A 129 16.28 -0.19 -4.45
C CYS A 129 14.76 -0.27 -4.21
N VAL A 130 13.95 -0.05 -5.26
CA VAL A 130 12.48 -0.19 -5.24
C VAL A 130 12.10 -1.50 -5.91
N PHE A 131 11.22 -2.26 -5.26
CA PHE A 131 10.65 -3.49 -5.77
C PHE A 131 9.14 -3.39 -5.78
N VAL A 132 8.49 -4.12 -6.68
CA VAL A 132 7.04 -4.29 -6.67
C VAL A 132 6.75 -5.63 -6.00
N GLU A 133 6.06 -5.60 -4.86
CA GLU A 133 5.55 -6.80 -4.19
C GLU A 133 4.35 -7.33 -4.99
N MET A 134 4.43 -8.59 -5.42
CA MET A 134 3.39 -9.26 -6.18
C MET A 134 2.98 -10.55 -5.50
N VAL A 135 1.68 -10.83 -5.52
CA VAL A 135 1.13 -12.15 -5.19
C VAL A 135 0.97 -12.90 -6.51
N LEU A 136 1.71 -13.99 -6.65
CA LEU A 136 1.63 -14.82 -7.85
C LEU A 136 0.40 -15.72 -7.77
N GLU A 137 -0.07 -16.20 -8.93
CA GLU A 137 -1.26 -17.08 -9.04
C GLU A 137 -1.12 -18.38 -8.24
N ASN A 138 0.11 -18.82 -8.01
CA ASN A 138 0.44 -20.05 -7.30
C ASN A 138 0.67 -19.88 -5.79
N HIS A 139 0.35 -18.70 -5.24
CA HIS A 139 0.55 -18.30 -3.85
C HIS A 139 2.03 -18.32 -3.40
#